data_AF-A0A8H7ER97-F1
#
_entry.id   AF-A0A8H7ER97-F1
#
_cell.length_a   1.000
_cell.length_b   1.000
_cell.length_c   1.000
_cell.angle_alpha   90.00
_cell.angle_beta   90.00
_cell.angle_gamma   90.00
#
_symmetry.space_group_name_H-M   'P 1'
#
loop_
_entity.id
_entity.type
_entity.pdbx_description
1 polymer ?
#
loop_
_entity_poly.entity_id
_entity_poly.type
_entity_poly.pdbx_seq_one_letter_code
_entity_poly.pdbx_strand_id
1 'polypeptide(L)'
;MSSSVSVSLRAASRSSTKILKPQPEICQRSLLPSEAYMAMVAQPSMTLTEPAKHLLILDLNGTLASRTKRKNAMYIRPYQDLFFDTIFRDFTVMVWSSAQPTSVDNMCRMFGPYNDKLKLRWDRRDFGLTAKEYHQDSLTLKDMEKVWEVLKEYDATNTILLDDSPIKSSRQPYNSIHLRTFSHTDEDFLRNGECELLNVLDYLEALKYQSNVCHYMKNQPYVSLSSSKNKKDTRVYFYSFSEPKDVRTLCELYTKKGI
;
A
#
# COMPACT_ATOMS: atom_id res chain seq x y z
N MET A 1 -52.17 4.01 -30.48
CA MET A 1 -51.78 5.10 -29.56
C MET A 1 -52.27 4.69 -28.18
N SER A 2 -51.50 4.49 -27.12
CA SER A 2 -50.09 4.67 -26.78
C SER A 2 -49.80 3.63 -25.68
N SER A 3 -48.81 2.75 -25.85
CA SER A 3 -48.42 1.79 -24.81
C SER A 3 -47.31 2.41 -23.96
N SER A 4 -47.62 2.73 -22.70
CA SER A 4 -46.70 3.31 -21.74
C SER A 4 -45.72 2.26 -21.21
N VAL A 5 -44.46 2.38 -21.62
CA VAL A 5 -43.34 1.60 -21.08
C VAL A 5 -42.94 2.20 -19.73
N SER A 6 -43.20 1.48 -18.64
CA SER A 6 -42.69 1.84 -17.31
C SER A 6 -41.21 1.49 -17.20
N VAL A 7 -40.35 2.49 -17.37
CA VAL A 7 -38.91 2.38 -17.11
C VAL A 7 -38.69 2.36 -15.60
N SER A 8 -38.39 1.18 -15.06
CA SER A 8 -37.96 1.03 -13.66
C SER A 8 -36.52 1.52 -13.54
N LEU A 9 -36.35 2.77 -13.11
CA LEU A 9 -35.07 3.33 -12.69
C LEU A 9 -34.58 2.59 -11.43
N ARG A 10 -33.68 1.62 -11.62
CA ARG A 10 -32.95 1.00 -10.51
C ARG A 10 -32.08 2.06 -9.85
N ALA A 11 -32.34 2.30 -8.56
CA ALA A 11 -31.55 3.17 -7.72
C ALA A 11 -30.07 2.78 -7.77
N ALA A 12 -29.22 3.70 -8.21
CA ALA A 12 -27.78 3.58 -8.10
C ALA A 12 -27.39 3.45 -6.61
N SER A 13 -26.67 2.37 -6.31
CA SER A 13 -26.06 2.11 -5.02
C SER A 13 -25.19 3.29 -4.59
N ARG A 14 -25.55 3.90 -3.45
CA ARG A 14 -24.83 5.02 -2.83
C ARG A 14 -23.40 4.61 -2.48
N SER A 15 -22.42 5.08 -3.25
CA SER A 15 -21.05 5.22 -2.80
C SER A 15 -21.06 6.16 -1.60
N SER A 16 -20.93 5.60 -0.39
CA SER A 16 -20.81 6.39 0.83
C SER A 16 -19.35 6.79 0.98
N THR A 17 -18.96 7.88 0.34
CA THR A 17 -17.81 8.68 0.77
C THR A 17 -18.06 9.10 2.22
N LYS A 18 -17.45 8.38 3.16
CA LYS A 18 -17.46 8.79 4.57
C LYS A 18 -16.71 10.11 4.66
N ILE A 19 -17.47 11.19 4.82
CA ILE A 19 -16.94 12.48 5.26
C ILE A 19 -16.43 12.28 6.68
N LEU A 20 -15.11 12.19 6.83
CA LEU A 20 -14.44 12.20 8.13
C LEU A 20 -14.79 13.52 8.82
N LYS A 21 -15.36 13.45 10.03
CA LYS A 21 -15.66 14.64 10.84
C LYS A 21 -14.34 15.32 11.20
N PRO A 22 -14.17 16.63 10.95
CA PRO A 22 -12.99 17.36 11.43
C PRO A 22 -13.01 17.41 12.96
N GLN A 23 -11.91 17.02 13.59
CA GLN A 23 -11.76 17.06 15.04
C GLN A 23 -10.90 18.26 15.48
N PRO A 24 -11.18 18.85 16.65
CA PRO A 24 -10.40 19.95 17.21
C PRO A 24 -9.12 19.42 17.88
N GLU A 25 -8.01 20.11 17.60
CA GLU A 25 -6.69 20.03 18.27
C GLU A 25 -5.92 18.69 18.20
N ILE A 26 -5.87 18.07 17.01
CA ILE A 26 -4.54 17.69 16.53
C ILE A 26 -3.97 18.99 15.99
N CYS A 27 -2.90 19.50 16.62
CA CYS A 27 -2.14 20.61 16.08
C CYS A 27 -1.96 20.36 14.58
N GLN A 28 -2.52 21.24 13.74
CA GLN A 28 -2.33 21.28 12.28
C GLN A 28 -0.85 21.55 11.94
N ARG A 29 0.11 20.89 12.62
CA ARG A 29 1.47 20.66 12.14
C ARG A 29 1.28 20.11 10.75
N SER A 30 1.62 20.95 9.78
CA SER A 30 1.00 20.97 8.47
C SER A 30 0.92 19.58 7.85
N LEU A 31 -0.20 19.30 7.20
CA LEU A 31 -0.24 18.23 6.19
C LEU A 31 0.75 18.51 5.06
N LEU A 32 1.27 19.74 4.97
CA LEU A 32 2.23 20.20 4.00
C LEU A 32 3.63 19.65 4.29
N PRO A 33 4.42 19.39 3.23
CA PRO A 33 5.83 19.06 3.35
C PRO A 33 6.64 20.17 4.02
N SER A 34 7.70 19.79 4.74
CA SER A 34 8.65 20.74 5.32
C SER A 34 9.51 21.42 4.24
N GLU A 35 10.01 22.63 4.52
CA GLU A 35 10.91 23.33 3.60
C GLU A 35 12.21 22.54 3.38
N ALA A 36 12.76 21.94 4.45
CA ALA A 36 13.93 21.07 4.37
C ALA A 36 13.69 19.88 3.43
N TYR A 37 12.54 19.21 3.55
CA TYR A 37 12.16 18.14 2.63
C TYR A 37 12.08 18.63 1.18
N MET A 38 11.42 19.78 0.94
CA MET A 38 11.30 20.35 -0.40
C MET A 38 12.65 20.76 -1.00
N ALA A 39 13.60 21.18 -0.17
CA ALA A 39 14.97 21.45 -0.60
C ALA A 39 15.69 20.16 -1.05
N MET A 40 15.47 19.02 -0.39
CA MET A 40 16.01 17.72 -0.84
C MET A 40 15.37 17.28 -2.16
N VAL A 41 14.06 17.48 -2.32
CA VAL A 41 13.33 17.18 -3.56
C VAL A 41 13.82 18.05 -4.73
N ALA A 42 14.26 19.28 -4.47
CA ALA A 42 14.77 20.18 -5.49
C ALA A 42 16.14 19.73 -6.04
N GLN A 43 16.90 18.93 -5.29
CA GLN A 43 18.21 18.44 -5.72
C GLN A 43 18.05 17.37 -6.82
N PRO A 44 18.69 17.53 -7.99
CA PRO A 44 18.56 16.57 -9.09
C PRO A 44 18.96 15.14 -8.71
N SER A 45 18.25 14.16 -9.27
CA SER A 45 18.66 12.75 -9.25
C SER A 45 19.64 12.49 -10.38
N MET A 46 20.63 11.63 -10.12
CA MET A 46 21.50 11.04 -11.13
C MET A 46 21.25 9.54 -11.20
N THR A 47 21.33 8.99 -12.41
CA THR A 47 21.37 7.54 -12.60
C THR A 47 22.76 7.02 -12.24
N LEU A 48 22.80 6.11 -11.26
CA LEU A 48 23.99 5.44 -10.77
C LEU A 48 24.35 4.26 -11.67
N THR A 49 25.63 3.90 -11.70
CA THR A 49 26.10 2.70 -12.40
C THR A 49 25.77 1.42 -11.64
N GLU A 50 25.69 1.50 -10.31
CA GLU A 50 25.39 0.39 -9.42
C GLU A 50 24.13 0.69 -8.58
N PRO A 51 23.38 -0.34 -8.17
CA PRO A 51 22.26 -0.22 -7.24
C PRO A 51 22.63 0.51 -5.94
N ALA A 52 21.86 1.54 -5.58
CA ALA A 52 21.97 2.16 -4.27
C ALA A 52 21.16 1.37 -3.22
N LYS A 53 21.49 1.59 -1.95
CA LYS A 53 20.77 0.99 -0.83
C LYS A 53 19.56 1.84 -0.47
N HIS A 54 18.37 1.39 -0.84
CA HIS A 54 17.10 2.07 -0.54
C HIS A 54 16.32 1.37 0.58
N LEU A 55 15.52 2.14 1.30
CA LEU A 55 14.50 1.65 2.23
C LEU A 55 13.14 1.60 1.53
N LEU A 56 12.52 0.43 1.48
CA LEU A 56 11.15 0.24 1.02
C LEU A 56 10.21 0.01 2.21
N ILE A 57 9.33 0.97 2.46
CA ILE A 57 8.29 0.92 3.49
C ILE A 57 7.00 0.40 2.86
N LEU A 58 6.43 -0.64 3.45
CA LEU A 58 5.23 -1.30 2.93
C LEU A 58 4.02 -0.99 3.83
N ASP A 59 2.97 -0.41 3.24
CA ASP A 59 1.62 -0.60 3.79
C ASP A 59 1.14 -2.04 3.55
N LEU A 60 0.14 -2.45 4.33
CA LEU A 60 -0.37 -3.82 4.32
C LEU A 60 -1.77 -3.89 3.70
N ASN A 61 -2.80 -3.59 4.49
CA ASN A 61 -4.19 -3.77 4.06
C ASN A 61 -4.59 -2.69 3.05
N GLY A 62 -5.09 -3.12 1.90
CA GLY A 62 -5.38 -2.24 0.75
C GLY A 62 -4.19 -2.13 -0.21
N THR A 63 -2.99 -2.53 0.18
CA THR A 63 -1.79 -2.44 -0.67
C THR A 63 -1.30 -3.82 -1.08
N LEU A 64 -0.95 -4.68 -0.13
CA LEU A 64 -0.43 -6.04 -0.36
C LEU A 64 -1.43 -7.12 0.01
N ALA A 65 -2.41 -6.81 0.85
CA ALA A 65 -3.42 -7.75 1.30
C ALA A 65 -4.81 -7.11 1.37
N SER A 66 -5.84 -7.94 1.24
CA SER A 66 -7.23 -7.57 1.47
C SER A 66 -7.81 -8.43 2.58
N ARG A 67 -8.00 -7.84 3.76
CA ARG A 67 -8.57 -8.53 4.91
C ARG A 67 -10.08 -8.77 4.75
N THR A 68 -10.55 -9.90 5.27
CA THR A 68 -11.98 -10.22 5.38
C THR A 68 -12.35 -10.55 6.82
N LYS A 69 -13.17 -9.68 7.44
CA LYS A 69 -13.64 -9.89 8.81
C LYS A 69 -14.54 -11.14 8.91
N ARG A 70 -15.38 -11.38 7.89
CA ARG A 70 -16.35 -12.49 7.87
C ARG A 70 -15.68 -13.86 7.99
N LYS A 71 -14.54 -14.03 7.31
CA LYS A 71 -13.78 -15.30 7.32
C LYS A 71 -12.63 -15.29 8.32
N ASN A 72 -12.43 -14.20 9.07
CA ASN A 72 -11.25 -13.96 9.89
C ASN A 72 -9.94 -14.32 9.14
N ALA A 73 -9.75 -13.70 7.97
CA ALA A 73 -8.72 -14.11 7.01
C ALA A 73 -8.22 -12.93 6.17
N MET A 74 -7.26 -13.19 5.28
CA MET A 74 -6.82 -12.26 4.24
C MET A 74 -6.55 -12.96 2.91
N TYR A 75 -6.70 -12.19 1.84
CA TYR A 75 -6.22 -12.52 0.50
C TYR A 75 -4.98 -11.69 0.20
N ILE A 76 -3.96 -12.30 -0.41
CA ILE A 76 -2.73 -11.60 -0.80
C ILE A 76 -2.86 -11.10 -2.24
N ARG A 77 -2.34 -9.92 -2.52
CA ARG A 77 -2.34 -9.32 -3.85
C ARG A 77 -1.54 -10.20 -4.83
N PRO A 78 -2.06 -10.50 -6.03
CA PRO A 78 -1.39 -11.36 -7.01
C PRO A 78 0.07 -10.98 -7.29
N TYR A 79 0.85 -11.98 -7.73
CA TYR A 79 2.29 -11.89 -8.01
C TYR A 79 3.19 -11.66 -6.79
N GLN A 80 2.68 -11.92 -5.59
CA GLN A 80 3.39 -11.73 -4.32
C GLN A 80 4.72 -12.48 -4.21
N ASP A 81 4.86 -13.69 -4.76
CA ASP A 81 6.10 -14.46 -4.60
C ASP A 81 7.26 -13.76 -5.32
N LEU A 82 7.07 -13.44 -6.60
CA LEU A 82 8.04 -12.66 -7.39
C LEU A 82 8.31 -11.29 -6.76
N PHE A 83 7.25 -10.63 -6.27
CA PHE A 83 7.36 -9.34 -5.63
C PHE A 83 8.24 -9.41 -4.37
N PHE A 84 7.94 -10.32 -3.44
CA PHE A 84 8.70 -10.49 -2.20
C PHE A 84 10.14 -10.94 -2.47
N ASP A 85 10.35 -11.92 -3.34
CA ASP A 85 11.68 -12.37 -3.72
C ASP A 85 12.56 -11.21 -4.23
N THR A 86 11.96 -10.32 -5.03
CA THR A 86 12.67 -9.16 -5.60
C THR A 86 12.93 -8.09 -4.54
N ILE A 87 11.91 -7.64 -3.80
CA ILE A 87 12.09 -6.52 -2.87
C ILE A 87 13.02 -6.88 -1.71
N PHE A 88 13.00 -8.12 -1.22
CA PHE A 88 13.89 -8.56 -0.13
C PHE A 88 15.31 -8.89 -0.61
N ARG A 89 15.53 -9.03 -1.92
CA ARG A 89 16.85 -9.12 -2.53
C ARG A 89 17.48 -7.74 -2.70
N ASP A 90 16.70 -6.79 -3.19
CA ASP A 90 17.22 -5.52 -3.71
C ASP A 90 17.09 -4.34 -2.72
N PHE A 91 16.18 -4.42 -1.75
CA PHE A 91 15.87 -3.32 -0.83
C PHE A 91 16.02 -3.72 0.64
N THR A 92 16.26 -2.74 1.50
CA THR A 92 15.97 -2.89 2.92
C THR A 92 14.47 -2.69 3.11
N VAL A 93 13.77 -3.67 3.67
CA VAL A 93 12.30 -3.66 3.74
C VAL A 93 11.80 -3.40 5.15
N MET A 94 10.81 -2.52 5.29
CA MET A 94 10.11 -2.21 6.53
C MET A 94 8.60 -2.32 6.32
N VAL A 95 7.87 -2.69 7.36
CA VAL A 95 6.40 -2.59 7.41
C VAL A 95 6.00 -1.36 8.20
N TRP A 96 5.01 -0.61 7.70
CA TRP A 96 4.34 0.42 8.47
C TRP A 96 2.84 0.40 8.17
N SER A 97 2.02 -0.07 9.12
CA SER A 97 0.57 -0.22 8.93
C SER A 97 -0.22 0.49 10.03
N SER A 98 -1.32 1.15 9.66
CA SER A 98 -2.23 1.79 10.63
C SER A 98 -3.07 0.80 11.45
N ALA A 99 -2.96 -0.50 11.14
CA ALA A 99 -3.65 -1.57 11.83
C ALA A 99 -3.04 -1.86 13.21
N GLN A 100 -3.85 -2.41 14.12
CA GLN A 100 -3.39 -2.80 15.45
C GLN A 100 -2.36 -3.95 15.40
N PRO A 101 -1.51 -4.12 16.44
CA PRO A 101 -0.40 -5.07 16.45
C PRO A 101 -0.78 -6.48 16.03
N THR A 102 -1.85 -7.02 16.62
CA THR A 102 -2.34 -8.38 16.31
C THR A 102 -2.76 -8.55 14.86
N SER A 103 -3.31 -7.49 14.24
CA SER A 103 -3.64 -7.49 12.83
C SER A 103 -2.38 -7.41 11.96
N VAL A 104 -1.39 -6.63 12.34
CA VAL A 104 -0.12 -6.51 11.61
C VAL A 104 0.60 -7.85 11.65
N ASP A 105 0.69 -8.51 12.80
CA ASP A 105 1.29 -9.83 12.96
C ASP A 105 0.60 -10.89 12.09
N ASN A 106 -0.73 -10.87 12.05
CA ASN A 106 -1.50 -11.77 11.18
C ASN A 106 -1.23 -11.50 9.70
N MET A 107 -1.11 -10.24 9.28
CA MET A 107 -0.82 -9.91 7.89
C MET A 107 0.63 -10.21 7.49
N CYS A 108 1.58 -10.03 8.41
CA CYS A 108 2.99 -10.32 8.16
C CYS A 108 3.27 -11.81 7.92
N ARG A 109 2.32 -12.72 8.21
CA ARG A 109 2.38 -14.13 7.79
C ARG A 109 2.65 -14.29 6.30
N MET A 110 2.18 -13.35 5.47
CA MET A 110 2.39 -13.39 4.01
C MET A 110 3.86 -13.35 3.60
N PHE A 111 4.73 -12.77 4.43
CA PHE A 111 6.16 -12.71 4.15
C PHE A 111 6.87 -14.05 4.36
N GLY A 112 6.24 -15.03 5.03
CA GLY A 112 6.83 -16.34 5.28
C GLY A 112 8.27 -16.24 5.83
N PRO A 113 9.28 -16.83 5.15
CA PRO A 113 10.68 -16.80 5.60
C PRO A 113 11.31 -15.39 5.57
N TYR A 114 10.71 -14.42 4.87
CA TYR A 114 11.20 -13.05 4.83
C TYR A 114 10.86 -12.24 6.09
N ASN A 115 10.05 -12.77 7.01
CA ASN A 115 9.67 -12.07 8.24
C ASN A 115 10.89 -11.59 9.05
N ASP A 116 11.92 -12.44 9.16
CA ASP A 116 13.13 -12.15 9.94
C ASP A 116 14.07 -11.17 9.21
N LYS A 117 13.81 -10.88 7.93
CA LYS A 117 14.55 -9.89 7.13
C LYS A 117 13.95 -8.48 7.20
N LEU A 118 12.77 -8.32 7.81
CA LEU A 118 12.17 -6.99 7.99
C LEU A 118 13.04 -6.15 8.93
N LYS A 119 13.50 -4.99 8.46
CA LYS A 119 14.32 -4.05 9.23
C LYS A 119 13.55 -3.49 10.43
N LEU A 120 12.28 -3.15 10.22
CA LEU A 120 11.34 -2.68 11.24
C LEU A 120 9.92 -3.13 10.90
N ARG A 121 9.10 -3.25 11.95
CA ARG A 121 7.66 -3.51 11.85
C ARG A 121 6.92 -2.52 12.72
N TRP A 122 6.35 -1.50 12.08
CA TRP A 122 5.51 -0.51 12.73
C TRP A 122 4.03 -0.78 12.52
N ASP A 123 3.28 -0.60 13.59
CA ASP A 123 1.85 -0.76 13.66
C ASP A 123 1.19 0.54 14.15
N ARG A 124 -0.09 0.46 14.52
CA ARG A 124 -0.87 1.60 15.01
C ARG A 124 -0.22 2.35 16.18
N ARG A 125 0.61 1.70 17.00
CA ARG A 125 1.29 2.31 18.16
C ARG A 125 2.33 3.35 17.74
N ASP A 126 2.91 3.19 16.56
CA ASP A 126 4.03 4.03 16.08
C ASP A 126 3.56 5.34 15.43
N PHE A 127 2.24 5.56 15.35
CA PHE A 127 1.68 6.80 14.80
C PHE A 127 1.68 7.97 15.79
N GLY A 128 1.99 7.74 17.07
CA GLY A 128 1.95 8.78 18.11
C GLY A 128 0.53 9.24 18.43
N LEU A 129 -0.43 8.33 18.34
CA LEU A 129 -1.84 8.57 18.64
C LEU A 129 -2.05 8.71 20.15
N THR A 130 -2.98 9.57 20.55
CA THR A 130 -3.51 9.56 21.93
C THR A 130 -4.25 8.25 22.21
N ALA A 131 -4.44 7.93 23.49
CA ALA A 131 -5.20 6.74 23.90
C ALA A 131 -6.63 6.70 23.29
N LYS A 132 -7.25 7.88 23.11
CA LYS A 132 -8.57 8.01 22.47
C LYS A 132 -8.51 7.70 20.98
N GLU A 133 -7.56 8.26 20.25
CA GLU A 133 -7.40 8.06 18.81
C GLU A 133 -6.96 6.63 18.45
N TYR A 134 -6.23 5.98 19.35
CA TYR A 134 -5.78 4.60 19.16
C TYR A 134 -6.94 3.63 18.91
N HIS A 135 -8.11 3.85 19.51
CA HIS A 135 -9.29 2.99 19.33
C HIS A 135 -10.29 3.52 18.30
N GLN A 136 -10.03 4.66 17.68
CA GLN A 136 -10.92 5.30 16.70
C GLN A 136 -10.38 5.17 15.28
N ASP A 137 -11.27 5.37 14.29
CA ASP A 137 -10.88 5.48 12.88
C ASP A 137 -10.31 6.89 12.61
N SER A 138 -9.14 7.16 13.20
CA SER A 138 -8.41 8.42 13.07
C SER A 138 -7.45 8.38 11.88
N LEU A 139 -7.24 9.54 11.25
CA LEU A 139 -6.23 9.71 10.20
C LEU A 139 -4.84 9.40 10.77
N THR A 140 -4.13 8.48 10.11
CA THR A 140 -2.79 8.04 10.49
C THR A 140 -1.80 8.44 9.41
N LEU A 141 -1.11 9.57 9.59
CA LEU A 141 -0.06 10.02 8.69
C LEU A 141 1.22 9.21 8.90
N LYS A 142 1.82 8.74 7.81
CA LYS A 142 3.13 8.07 7.74
C LYS A 142 4.21 9.12 7.52
N ASP A 143 4.50 9.85 8.57
CA ASP A 143 5.56 10.87 8.56
C ASP A 143 6.95 10.22 8.57
N MET A 144 7.59 10.15 7.40
CA MET A 144 8.84 9.41 7.21
C MET A 144 10.00 10.01 8.02
N GLU A 145 9.91 11.27 8.47
CA GLU A 145 10.91 11.86 9.38
C GLU A 145 11.06 11.03 10.66
N LYS A 146 9.98 10.43 11.18
CA LYS A 146 10.05 9.50 12.32
C LYS A 146 10.89 8.26 12.01
N VAL A 147 10.83 7.76 10.78
CA VAL A 147 11.62 6.59 10.36
C VAL A 147 13.09 6.98 10.28
N TRP A 148 13.39 8.15 9.71
CA TRP A 148 14.75 8.70 9.60
C TRP A 148 15.34 9.08 10.96
N GLU A 149 14.50 9.34 11.96
CA GLU A 149 14.93 9.49 13.34
C GLU A 149 15.50 8.20 13.95
N VAL A 150 14.96 7.04 13.55
CA VAL A 150 15.37 5.72 14.06
C VAL A 150 16.43 5.08 13.17
N LEU A 151 16.28 5.20 11.85
CA LEU A 151 17.18 4.64 10.85
C LEU A 151 17.97 5.77 10.17
N LYS A 152 19.08 6.16 10.82
CA LYS A 152 19.89 7.33 10.42
C LYS A 152 20.58 7.19 9.07
N GLU A 153 20.65 5.98 8.51
CA GLU A 153 21.18 5.74 7.17
C GLU A 153 20.17 6.06 6.04
N TYR A 154 18.93 6.44 6.37
CA TYR A 154 17.90 6.79 5.39
C TYR A 154 17.36 8.20 5.57
N ASP A 155 16.96 8.79 4.46
CA ASP A 155 16.30 10.08 4.35
C ASP A 155 15.38 10.12 3.11
N ALA A 156 14.97 11.33 2.69
CA ALA A 156 14.11 11.51 1.52
C ALA A 156 14.76 11.05 0.20
N THR A 157 16.08 11.03 0.09
CA THR A 157 16.78 10.67 -1.14
C THR A 157 16.79 9.16 -1.39
N ASN A 158 16.58 8.33 -0.36
CA ASN A 158 16.69 6.88 -0.46
C ASN A 158 15.56 6.08 0.21
N THR A 159 14.44 6.72 0.58
CA THR A 159 13.26 6.07 1.17
C THR A 159 12.09 6.05 0.20
N ILE A 160 11.41 4.91 0.06
CA ILE A 160 10.24 4.72 -0.80
C ILE A 160 9.12 4.11 0.04
N LEU A 161 7.91 4.66 -0.03
CA LEU A 161 6.70 4.13 0.60
C LEU A 161 5.77 3.56 -0.47
N LEU A 162 5.24 2.37 -0.23
CA LEU A 162 4.15 1.78 -0.99
C LEU A 162 2.87 1.86 -0.17
N ASP A 163 1.89 2.65 -0.62
CA ASP A 163 0.63 2.89 0.10
C ASP A 163 -0.53 3.07 -0.89
N ASP A 164 -1.74 2.70 -0.49
CA ASP A 164 -2.95 2.89 -1.30
C ASP A 164 -3.65 4.23 -1.04
N SER A 165 -3.17 5.02 -0.08
CA SER A 165 -3.83 6.23 0.42
C SER A 165 -2.90 7.44 0.36
N PRO A 166 -3.07 8.34 -0.64
CA PRO A 166 -2.21 9.51 -0.82
C PRO A 166 -2.13 10.44 0.39
N ILE A 167 -3.21 10.55 1.16
CA ILE A 167 -3.23 11.42 2.34
C ILE A 167 -2.26 10.95 3.43
N LYS A 168 -1.94 9.65 3.51
CA LYS A 168 -1.06 9.14 4.56
C LYS A 168 0.38 9.63 4.38
N SER A 169 0.82 9.95 3.16
CA SER A 169 2.17 10.43 2.87
C SER A 169 2.22 11.94 2.59
N SER A 170 1.22 12.71 3.04
CA SER A 170 1.08 14.13 2.66
C SER A 170 2.30 14.99 2.98
N ARG A 171 3.08 14.62 4.01
CA ARG A 171 4.30 15.31 4.43
C ARG A 171 5.51 14.98 3.56
N GLN A 172 5.52 13.82 2.90
CA GLN A 172 6.58 13.40 1.96
C GLN A 172 5.96 12.80 0.69
N PRO A 173 5.21 13.59 -0.10
CA PRO A 173 4.36 13.09 -1.19
C PRO A 173 5.17 12.54 -2.37
N TYR A 174 6.44 12.91 -2.49
CA TYR A 174 7.32 12.45 -3.57
C TYR A 174 8.16 11.23 -3.17
N ASN A 175 7.94 10.68 -1.98
CA ASN A 175 8.53 9.42 -1.55
C ASN A 175 7.54 8.26 -1.59
N SER A 176 6.32 8.47 -2.08
CA SER A 176 5.26 7.45 -2.06
C SER A 176 4.82 7.04 -3.45
N ILE A 177 4.81 5.73 -3.68
CA ILE A 177 4.14 5.07 -4.81
C ILE A 177 2.70 4.81 -4.37
N HIS A 178 1.74 5.41 -5.09
CA HIS A 178 0.32 5.27 -4.80
C HIS A 178 -0.33 4.21 -5.69
N LEU A 179 -0.73 3.11 -5.06
CA LEU A 179 -1.39 2.01 -5.76
C LEU A 179 -2.90 2.18 -5.73
N ARG A 180 -3.58 1.60 -6.72
CA ARG A 180 -4.99 1.28 -6.57
C ARG A 180 -5.17 0.34 -5.36
N THR A 181 -6.15 0.67 -4.51
CA THR A 181 -6.53 -0.18 -3.37
C THR A 181 -6.88 -1.58 -3.84
N PHE A 182 -6.17 -2.57 -3.28
CA PHE A 182 -6.42 -3.98 -3.48
C PHE A 182 -7.59 -4.46 -2.63
N SER A 183 -8.64 -4.92 -3.30
CA SER A 183 -9.79 -5.57 -2.66
C SER A 183 -10.11 -6.89 -3.35
N HIS A 184 -10.23 -7.97 -2.57
CA HIS A 184 -10.66 -9.28 -3.07
C HIS A 184 -12.11 -9.31 -3.59
N THR A 185 -12.87 -8.22 -3.39
CA THR A 185 -14.23 -8.06 -3.91
C THR A 185 -14.32 -7.00 -5.01
N ASP A 186 -13.19 -6.48 -5.50
CA ASP A 186 -13.18 -5.50 -6.58
C ASP A 186 -13.64 -6.14 -7.90
N GLU A 187 -14.72 -5.62 -8.49
CA GLU A 187 -15.32 -6.24 -9.68
C GLU A 187 -14.41 -6.21 -10.92
N ASP A 188 -13.60 -5.17 -11.07
CA ASP A 188 -12.71 -5.04 -12.21
C ASP A 188 -11.56 -6.05 -12.10
N PHE A 189 -10.97 -6.19 -10.91
CA PHE A 189 -10.02 -7.27 -10.63
C PHE A 189 -10.63 -8.64 -10.91
N LEU A 190 -11.83 -8.92 -10.41
CA LEU A 190 -12.48 -10.23 -10.61
C LEU A 190 -12.75 -10.53 -12.09
N ARG A 191 -12.99 -9.52 -12.93
CA ARG A 191 -13.26 -9.67 -14.37
C ARG A 191 -11.98 -9.74 -15.21
N ASN A 192 -11.00 -8.91 -14.88
CA ASN A 192 -9.86 -8.61 -15.76
C ASN A 192 -8.51 -9.10 -15.21
N GLY A 193 -8.45 -9.57 -13.97
CA GLY A 193 -7.20 -9.84 -13.26
C GLY A 193 -6.53 -8.55 -12.78
N GLU A 194 -5.48 -8.71 -12.00
CA GLU A 194 -4.74 -7.60 -11.39
C GLU A 194 -3.25 -7.94 -11.45
N CYS A 195 -2.43 -6.97 -11.84
CA CYS A 195 -0.99 -7.16 -12.01
C CYS A 195 -0.17 -5.95 -11.54
N GLU A 196 -0.72 -5.13 -10.63
CA GLU A 196 -0.08 -3.88 -10.21
C GLU A 196 1.30 -4.15 -9.60
N LEU A 197 1.46 -5.24 -8.84
CA LEU A 197 2.76 -5.56 -8.25
C LEU A 197 3.85 -5.77 -9.31
N LEU A 198 3.52 -6.23 -10.53
CA LEU A 198 4.49 -6.29 -11.63
C LEU A 198 4.88 -4.90 -12.12
N ASN A 199 3.91 -4.01 -12.30
CA ASN A 199 4.17 -2.62 -12.70
C ASN A 199 5.02 -1.88 -11.64
N VAL A 200 4.78 -2.18 -10.36
CA VAL A 200 5.58 -1.65 -9.24
C VAL A 200 7.00 -2.18 -9.29
N LEU A 201 7.22 -3.47 -9.60
CA LEU A 201 8.58 -4.01 -9.75
C LEU A 201 9.35 -3.30 -10.86
N ASP A 202 8.72 -3.06 -12.02
CA ASP A 202 9.36 -2.34 -13.12
C ASP A 202 9.78 -0.92 -12.71
N TYR A 203 8.94 -0.25 -11.93
CA TYR A 203 9.24 1.09 -11.42
C TYR A 203 10.31 1.07 -10.31
N LEU A 204 10.27 0.10 -9.40
CA LEU A 204 11.29 -0.09 -8.36
C LEU A 204 12.66 -0.42 -8.99
N GLU A 205 12.71 -1.17 -10.08
CA GLU A 205 13.96 -1.45 -10.80
C GLU A 205 14.61 -0.16 -11.31
N ALA A 206 13.82 0.79 -11.81
CA ALA A 206 14.34 2.11 -12.19
C ALA A 206 14.82 2.93 -10.98
N LEU A 207 14.07 2.91 -9.87
CA LEU A 207 14.39 3.66 -8.65
C LEU A 207 15.68 3.17 -7.97
N LYS A 208 16.00 1.88 -8.08
CA LYS A 208 17.20 1.26 -7.50
C LYS A 208 18.51 1.91 -7.97
N TYR A 209 18.50 2.56 -9.14
CA TYR A 209 19.67 3.26 -9.68
C TYR A 209 19.58 4.79 -9.51
N GLN A 210 18.66 5.31 -8.70
CA GLN A 210 18.51 6.76 -8.51
C GLN A 210 19.24 7.21 -7.25
N SER A 211 20.08 8.24 -7.38
CA SER A 211 20.75 8.88 -6.25
C SER A 211 19.80 9.72 -5.38
N ASN A 212 18.66 10.14 -5.92
CA ASN A 212 17.63 10.88 -5.20
C ASN A 212 16.22 10.46 -5.67
N VAL A 213 15.62 9.50 -4.97
CA VAL A 213 14.32 8.94 -5.36
C VAL A 213 13.20 9.96 -5.28
N CYS A 214 13.21 10.90 -4.32
CA CYS A 214 12.11 11.87 -4.21
C CYS A 214 12.12 12.89 -5.34
N HIS A 215 13.30 13.30 -5.81
CA HIS A 215 13.41 14.09 -7.03
C HIS A 215 12.95 13.30 -8.26
N TYR A 216 13.41 12.05 -8.42
CA TYR A 216 13.02 11.22 -9.56
C TYR A 216 11.50 11.02 -9.60
N MET A 217 10.89 10.58 -8.50
CA MET A 217 9.46 10.30 -8.40
C MET A 217 8.60 11.55 -8.59
N LYS A 218 9.08 12.75 -8.23
CA LYS A 218 8.40 14.01 -8.56
C LYS A 218 8.32 14.24 -10.06
N ASN A 219 9.40 13.96 -10.80
CA ASN A 219 9.49 14.25 -12.23
C ASN A 219 8.96 13.11 -13.11
N GLN A 220 8.99 11.88 -12.61
CA GLN A 220 8.55 10.66 -13.28
C GLN A 220 7.59 9.89 -12.36
N PRO A 221 6.42 10.44 -12.00
CA PRO A 221 5.54 9.82 -11.03
C PRO A 221 5.04 8.46 -11.51
N TYR A 222 4.95 7.52 -10.57
CA TYR A 222 4.30 6.24 -10.83
C TYR A 222 2.83 6.46 -11.21
N VAL A 223 2.39 5.77 -12.26
CA VAL A 223 0.99 5.77 -12.70
C VAL A 223 0.46 4.34 -12.63
N SER A 224 -0.56 4.14 -11.80
CA SER A 224 -1.31 2.88 -11.74
C SER A 224 -2.03 2.68 -13.08
N LEU A 225 -1.61 1.67 -13.84
CA LEU A 225 -2.21 1.34 -15.13
C LEU A 225 -3.34 0.32 -14.94
N SER A 226 -4.46 0.52 -15.64
CA SER A 226 -5.46 -0.53 -15.74
C SER A 226 -4.87 -1.73 -16.47
N SER A 227 -5.09 -2.93 -15.93
CA SER A 227 -4.54 -4.20 -16.41
C SER A 227 -4.55 -4.28 -17.94
N SER A 228 -3.39 -4.11 -18.58
CA SER A 228 -3.29 -4.17 -20.03
C SER A 228 -3.36 -5.64 -20.47
N LYS A 229 -4.02 -5.84 -21.62
CA LYS A 229 -4.42 -7.14 -22.17
C LYS A 229 -3.23 -8.11 -22.22
N ASN A 230 -3.32 -9.22 -21.49
CA ASN A 230 -2.77 -10.57 -21.78
C ASN A 230 -2.32 -11.40 -20.55
N LYS A 231 -2.42 -10.88 -19.30
CA LYS A 231 -2.17 -11.67 -18.09
C LYS A 231 -3.34 -11.60 -17.11
N LYS A 232 -4.30 -12.52 -17.25
CA LYS A 232 -5.37 -12.73 -16.27
C LYS A 232 -4.85 -13.68 -15.20
N ASP A 233 -4.32 -13.15 -14.10
CA ASP A 233 -4.14 -13.96 -12.89
C ASP A 233 -5.11 -13.47 -11.81
N THR A 234 -5.95 -14.39 -11.37
CA THR A 234 -6.91 -14.21 -10.28
C THR A 234 -6.62 -15.16 -9.12
N ARG A 235 -5.52 -15.93 -9.22
CA ARG A 235 -5.04 -16.79 -8.14
C ARG A 235 -4.35 -15.93 -7.11
N VAL A 236 -4.77 -16.11 -5.88
CA VAL A 236 -4.25 -15.39 -4.71
C VAL A 236 -4.00 -16.38 -3.60
N TYR A 237 -2.99 -16.12 -2.78
CA TYR A 237 -2.90 -16.82 -1.51
C TYR A 237 -3.99 -16.32 -0.57
N PHE A 238 -4.57 -17.26 0.15
CA PHE A 238 -5.53 -17.07 1.21
C PHE A 238 -4.94 -17.58 2.53
N TYR A 239 -5.03 -16.74 3.55
CA TYR A 239 -4.58 -17.07 4.91
C TYR A 239 -5.76 -16.98 5.87
N SER A 240 -6.14 -18.12 6.45
CA SER A 240 -7.07 -18.15 7.58
C SER A 240 -6.31 -17.81 8.87
N PHE A 241 -6.78 -16.82 9.63
CA PHE A 241 -6.15 -16.47 10.91
C PHE A 241 -6.48 -17.48 12.02
N SER A 242 -7.36 -18.44 11.76
CA SER A 242 -7.62 -19.58 12.65
C SER A 242 -6.69 -20.77 12.41
N GLU A 243 -5.92 -20.76 11.32
CA GLU A 243 -4.97 -21.82 10.98
C GLU A 243 -3.53 -21.47 11.43
N PRO A 244 -2.65 -22.47 11.62
CA PRO A 244 -1.23 -22.26 11.93
C PRO A 244 -0.55 -21.28 10.97
N LYS A 245 0.45 -20.54 11.44
CA LYS A 245 0.98 -19.33 10.78
C LYS A 245 1.49 -19.58 9.35
N ASP A 246 2.05 -20.74 9.12
CA ASP A 246 2.67 -21.25 7.90
C ASP A 246 1.65 -21.80 6.88
N VAL A 247 0.41 -22.06 7.29
CA VAL A 247 -0.63 -22.57 6.41
C VAL A 247 -1.19 -21.44 5.54
N ARG A 248 -1.21 -21.70 4.22
CA ARG A 248 -1.84 -20.86 3.20
C ARG A 248 -2.43 -21.73 2.10
N THR A 249 -3.50 -21.23 1.47
CA THR A 249 -4.16 -21.91 0.36
C THR A 249 -4.11 -21.03 -0.88
N LEU A 250 -3.71 -21.60 -2.03
CA LEU A 250 -3.86 -20.92 -3.31
C LEU A 250 -5.31 -21.07 -3.77
N CYS A 251 -6.01 -19.97 -4.02
CA CYS A 251 -7.39 -20.03 -4.52
C CYS A 251 -7.63 -19.05 -5.68
N GLU A 252 -8.54 -19.42 -6.57
CA GLU A 252 -9.04 -18.55 -7.63
C GLU A 252 -10.24 -17.76 -7.11
N LEU A 253 -10.23 -16.44 -7.27
CA LEU A 253 -11.28 -15.58 -6.73
C LEU A 253 -12.60 -15.57 -7.52
N TYR A 254 -12.68 -16.29 -8.66
CA TYR A 254 -13.71 -16.21 -9.71
C TYR A 254 -14.94 -15.34 -9.47
N THR A 255 -15.22 -14.51 -10.48
CA THR A 255 -16.52 -13.88 -10.74
C THR A 255 -17.66 -14.88 -10.58
N LYS A 256 -18.60 -14.58 -9.67
CA LYS A 256 -19.93 -15.20 -9.68
C LYS A 256 -20.52 -15.10 -11.09
N LYS A 257 -20.60 -16.20 -11.82
CA LYS A 257 -21.68 -16.44 -12.77
C LYS A 257 -22.65 -17.43 -12.12
N GLY A 258 -23.87 -16.95 -11.85
CA GLY A 258 -25.04 -17.78 -11.56
C GLY A 258 -25.49 -17.82 -10.09
N ILE A 259 -26.26 -16.81 -9.65
CA ILE A 259 -27.62 -16.96 -9.12
C ILE A 259 -28.40 -15.74 -9.63
#